data_AF-A0A348YAC3-F1
#
_entry.id   AF-A0A348YAC3-F1
#
_cell.length_a   1.000
_cell.length_b   1.000
_cell.length_c   1.000
_cell.angle_alpha   90.00
_cell.angle_beta   90.00
_cell.angle_gamma   90.00
#
_symmetry.space_group_name_H-M   'P 1'
#
loop_
_entity.id
_entity.type
_entity.pdbx_description
1 polymer ?
#
loop_
_entity_poly.entity_id
_entity_poly.type
_entity_poly.pdbx_seq_one_letter_code
_entity_poly.pdbx_strand_id
1 'polypeptide(L)' 'MPKPTHDMDSIWSAAEKMMVDSALSVSFIGSVETVKPKLTAFLATYQPDELIVTANVYDQAARLRSLELTAQLNLFTLQ' A
#
# COMPACT_ATOMS: atom_id res chain seq x y z
N MET A 1 4.89 -13.21 4.31
CA MET A 1 3.95 -12.54 5.21
C MET A 1 3.25 -13.60 6.05
N PRO A 2 2.97 -13.35 7.34
CA PRO A 2 2.14 -14.25 8.16
C PRO A 2 0.68 -14.21 7.71
N LYS A 3 -0.11 -15.22 8.09
CA LYS A 3 -1.56 -15.23 7.83
C LYS A 3 -2.22 -14.07 8.60
N PRO A 4 -3.17 -13.32 8.00
CA PRO A 4 -3.89 -12.28 8.71
C PRO A 4 -4.61 -12.85 9.93
N THR A 5 -4.50 -12.14 11.05
CA THR A 5 -5.29 -12.38 12.25
C THR A 5 -6.60 -11.59 12.16
N HIS A 6 -7.59 -11.96 12.96
CA HIS A 6 -8.88 -11.29 12.93
C HIS A 6 -8.80 -9.85 13.49
N ASP A 7 -7.97 -9.65 14.51
CA ASP A 7 -7.82 -8.37 15.19
C ASP A 7 -6.38 -8.19 15.73
N MET A 8 -5.71 -7.15 15.27
CA MET A 8 -4.36 -6.79 15.73
C MET A 8 -4.38 -6.10 17.10
N ASP A 9 -5.46 -5.42 17.48
CA ASP A 9 -5.55 -4.69 18.76
C ASP A 9 -5.49 -5.61 19.97
N SER A 10 -5.73 -6.92 19.78
CA SER A 10 -5.54 -7.96 20.79
C SER A 10 -4.10 -8.50 20.91
N ILE A 11 -3.20 -8.15 19.97
CA ILE A 11 -1.87 -8.77 19.82
C ILE A 11 -0.75 -7.79 20.14
N TRP A 12 -0.81 -6.58 19.58
CA TRP A 12 0.23 -5.59 19.74
C TRP A 12 0.03 -4.70 20.96
N SER A 13 1.12 -4.23 21.55
CA SER A 13 1.10 -3.14 22.51
C SER A 13 0.82 -1.80 21.82
N ALA A 14 0.43 -0.79 22.60
CA ALA A 14 0.25 0.56 22.07
C ALA A 14 1.53 1.12 21.41
N ALA A 15 2.70 0.80 21.95
CA ALA A 15 3.98 1.22 21.36
C ALA A 15 4.23 0.57 19.99
N GLU A 16 3.94 -0.72 19.85
CA GLU A 16 4.05 -1.44 18.57
C GLU A 16 3.06 -0.91 17.53
N LYS A 17 1.80 -0.64 17.92
CA LYS A 17 0.81 -0.01 17.06
C LYS A 17 1.31 1.33 16.52
N MET A 18 1.82 2.20 17.40
CA MET A 18 2.36 3.50 17.00
C MET A 18 3.55 3.38 16.03
N MET A 19 4.43 2.40 16.24
CA MET A 19 5.55 2.16 15.32
C MET A 19 5.05 1.73 13.94
N VAL A 20 4.05 0.84 13.87
CA VAL A 20 3.46 0.39 12.61
C VAL A 20 2.71 1.53 11.91
N ASP A 21 1.92 2.31 12.64
CA ASP A 21 1.20 3.47 12.08
C ASP A 21 2.17 4.51 11.50
N SER A 22 3.29 4.75 12.17
CA SER A 22 4.36 5.63 11.67
C SER A 22 5.02 5.06 10.41
N ALA A 23 5.39 3.78 10.43
CA ALA A 23 6.02 3.10 9.29
C ALA A 23 5.09 3.05 8.06
N LEU A 24 3.78 2.93 8.28
CA LEU A 24 2.77 2.87 7.22
C LEU A 24 2.12 4.23 6.92
N SER A 25 2.60 5.32 7.52
CA SER A 25 2.05 6.67 7.34
C SER A 25 1.94 7.12 5.89
N VAL A 26 2.80 6.58 5.02
CA VAL A 26 2.73 6.73 3.56
C VAL A 26 2.43 5.39 2.91
N SER A 27 1.16 4.98 3.00
CA SER A 27 0.64 3.77 2.34
C SER A 27 -0.63 4.08 1.57
N PHE A 28 -0.80 3.46 0.41
CA PHE A 28 -2.01 3.59 -0.40
C PHE A 28 -2.76 2.25 -0.44
N ILE A 29 -3.82 2.15 0.35
CA ILE A 29 -4.61 0.92 0.52
C ILE A 29 -6.04 1.17 0.06
N GLY A 30 -6.56 0.27 -0.78
CA GLY A 30 -7.92 0.32 -1.29
C GLY A 30 -8.05 -0.20 -2.72
N SER A 31 -9.16 0.12 -3.37
CA SER A 31 -9.39 -0.14 -4.80
C SER A 31 -8.69 0.89 -5.68
N VAL A 32 -8.62 0.64 -6.99
CA VAL A 32 -8.06 1.57 -7.98
C VAL A 32 -8.74 2.95 -7.88
N GLU A 33 -10.06 2.99 -7.72
CA GLU A 33 -10.84 4.22 -7.63
C GLU A 33 -10.47 5.05 -6.39
N THR A 34 -10.17 4.39 -5.27
CA THR A 34 -9.85 5.06 -4.00
C THR A 34 -8.36 5.41 -3.86
N VAL A 35 -7.48 4.64 -4.50
CA VAL A 35 -6.03 4.83 -4.46
C VAL A 35 -5.57 5.89 -5.46
N LYS A 36 -6.10 5.87 -6.68
CA LYS A 36 -5.70 6.79 -7.76
C LYS A 36 -5.67 8.27 -7.32
N PRO A 37 -6.73 8.88 -6.76
CA PRO A 37 -6.68 10.29 -6.38
C PRO A 37 -5.62 10.58 -5.29
N LYS A 38 -5.41 9.65 -4.35
CA LYS A 38 -4.42 9.82 -3.28
C LYS A 38 -3.00 9.79 -3.83
N LEU A 39 -2.70 8.83 -4.70
CA LEU A 39 -1.38 8.71 -5.32
C LEU A 39 -1.11 9.89 -6.28
N THR A 40 -2.11 10.35 -7.04
CA THR A 40 -1.99 11.56 -7.87
C THR A 40 -1.58 12.78 -7.04
N ALA A 41 -2.22 13.01 -5.88
CA ALA A 41 -1.88 14.13 -5.01
C ALA A 41 -0.45 14.01 -4.44
N PHE A 42 -0.05 12.80 -4.06
CA PHE A 42 1.31 12.52 -3.61
C PHE A 42 2.35 12.81 -4.71
N LEU A 43 2.12 12.30 -5.92
CA LEU A 43 3.00 12.53 -7.07
C LEU A 43 3.12 14.01 -7.44
N ALA A 44 2.02 14.76 -7.41
CA ALA A 44 2.04 16.19 -7.67
C ALA A 44 2.87 16.98 -6.65
N THR A 45 2.88 16.51 -5.40
CA THR A 45 3.59 17.16 -4.28
C THR A 45 5.09 16.87 -4.31
N TYR A 46 5.45 15.60 -4.44
CA TYR A 46 6.83 15.14 -4.24
C TYR A 46 7.60 14.94 -5.54
N GLN A 47 6.90 14.80 -6.67
CA GLN A 47 7.47 14.68 -8.02
C GLN A 47 8.65 13.68 -8.11
N PRO A 48 8.49 12.44 -7.62
CA PRO A 48 9.56 11.45 -7.72
C PRO A 48 9.78 11.05 -9.19
N ASP A 49 11.02 10.73 -9.55
CA ASP A 49 11.39 10.18 -10.85
C ASP A 49 11.12 8.67 -10.98
N GLU A 50 11.04 7.95 -9.86
CA GLU A 50 10.74 6.52 -9.80
C GLU A 50 9.74 6.18 -8.67
N LEU A 51 8.89 5.17 -8.91
CA LEU A 51 8.05 4.55 -7.89
C LEU A 51 8.37 3.06 -7.75
N ILE A 52 8.89 2.66 -6.59
CA ILE A 52 9.08 1.25 -6.23
C ILE A 52 7.84 0.76 -5.49
N VAL A 53 7.11 -0.18 -6.08
CA VAL A 53 5.84 -0.68 -5.54
C VAL A 53 6.04 -2.02 -4.83
N THR A 54 5.66 -2.07 -3.56
CA THR A 54 5.69 -3.31 -2.75
C THR A 54 4.29 -3.68 -2.28
N ALA A 55 3.96 -4.98 -2.34
CA ALA A 55 2.72 -5.52 -1.82
C ALA A 55 3.01 -6.58 -0.73
N ASN A 56 2.80 -6.20 0.53
CA ASN A 56 2.98 -7.05 1.71
C ASN A 56 1.68 -7.81 2.03
N VAL A 57 1.27 -8.70 1.11
CA VAL A 57 0.03 -9.47 1.21
C VAL A 57 0.34 -10.96 1.42
N TYR A 58 -0.38 -11.62 2.34
CA TYR A 58 -0.22 -13.05 2.65
C TYR A 58 -0.61 -13.95 1.47
N ASP A 59 -1.80 -13.74 0.93
CA ASP A 59 -2.32 -14.51 -0.18
C ASP A 59 -1.57 -14.14 -1.47
N GLN A 60 -0.98 -15.14 -2.11
CA GLN A 60 -0.12 -14.92 -3.29
C GLN A 60 -0.92 -14.45 -4.51
N ALA A 61 -2.14 -14.96 -4.70
CA ALA A 61 -2.99 -14.55 -5.82
C ALA A 61 -3.47 -13.11 -5.65
N ALA A 62 -3.87 -12.72 -4.44
CA ALA A 62 -4.22 -11.35 -4.11
C ALA A 62 -3.03 -10.40 -4.22
N ARG A 63 -1.82 -10.84 -3.82
CA ARG A 63 -0.58 -10.07 -4.00
C ARG A 63 -0.31 -9.80 -5.47
N LEU A 64 -0.35 -10.83 -6.32
CA LEU A 64 -0.15 -10.67 -7.76
C LEU A 64 -1.22 -9.74 -8.35
N ARG A 65 -2.49 -9.95 -7.99
CA ARG A 65 -3.58 -9.09 -8.44
C ARG A 65 -3.38 -7.63 -8.05
N SER A 66 -2.94 -7.34 -6.83
CA SER A 66 -2.64 -5.97 -6.39
C SER A 66 -1.55 -5.31 -7.24
N LEU A 67 -0.52 -6.08 -7.63
CA LEU A 67 0.54 -5.58 -8.51
C LEU A 67 0.01 -5.35 -9.93
N GLU A 68 -0.83 -6.21 -10.48
CA GLU A 68 -1.47 -5.99 -11.78
C GLU A 68 -2.35 -4.73 -11.80
N LEU A 69 -3.11 -4.49 -10.73
CA LEU A 69 -3.97 -3.30 -10.59
C LEU A 69 -3.18 -1.99 -10.60
N THR A 70 -1.89 -2.05 -10.27
CA THR A 70 -0.99 -0.89 -10.29
C THR A 70 -0.92 -0.29 -11.70
N ALA A 71 -0.91 -1.12 -12.75
CA ALA A 71 -0.96 -0.66 -14.14
C ALA A 71 -2.23 0.14 -14.46
N GLN A 72 -3.37 -0.23 -13.87
CA GLN A 72 -4.67 0.41 -14.13
C GLN A 72 -4.78 1.82 -13.54
N LEU A 73 -3.86 2.21 -12.67
CA LEU A 73 -3.80 3.57 -12.14
C LEU A 73 -3.57 4.58 -13.28
N ASN A 74 -2.85 4.19 -14.34
CA ASN A 74 -2.48 5.05 -15.46
C ASN A 74 -1.83 6.37 -15.00
N LEU A 75 -0.97 6.30 -13.97
CA LEU A 75 -0.27 7.45 -13.39
C LEU A 75 1.24 7.45 -13.71
N PHE A 76 1.75 6.35 -14.23
CA PHE A 76 3.14 6.13 -14.61
C PHE A 76 3.17 5.11 -15.75
N THR A 77 4.26 5.11 -16.51
CA THR A 77 4.50 4.12 -17.55
C THR A 77 5.36 3.01 -16.94
N LEU A 78 4.88 1.76 -17.03
CA LEU A 78 5.70 0.61 -16.66
C LEU A 78 6.74 0.40 -17.76
N GLN A 79 8.02 0.42 -17.39
CA GLN A 79 9.13 0.11 -18.30
C GLN A 79 9.28 -1.40 -18.50
#